data_AF-A0A8J6W357-F1
#
_entry.id   AF-A0A8J6W357-F1
#
_cell.length_a   1.000
_cell.length_b   1.000
_cell.length_c   1.000
_cell.angle_alpha   90.00
_cell.angle_beta   90.00
_cell.angle_gamma   90.00
#
_symmetry.space_group_name_H-M   'P 1'
#
loop_
_entity.id
_entity.type
_entity.pdbx_description
1 polymer ?
#
loop_
_entity_poly.entity_id
_entity_poly.type
_entity_poly.pdbx_seq_one_letter_code
_entity_poly.pdbx_strand_id
1 'polypeptide(L)'
;MQSNFPRIEALDSLPVVGAFYDVPCLVCDRTGSWVPILGDLHSDPEIGISIMHWHPDARFLSKLQIRLLFRLEDVASVLPLVVNRDDIPDSTVQRRVLKCFRQMPEFPVTPRTKPFTQGLEKIFSDRKLECLSCPHRHFNLADVPVVEDQVTCPGHGLRWNVKTGALVKRC
;
A
#
# COMPACT_ATOMS: atom_id res chain seq x y z
N MET A 1 -21.59 12.50 -7.43
CA MET A 1 -22.40 11.26 -7.46
C MET A 1 -21.69 10.23 -6.59
N GLN A 2 -22.40 9.55 -5.69
CA GLN A 2 -21.82 8.41 -4.98
C GLN A 2 -21.67 7.24 -5.95
N SER A 3 -20.52 6.58 -5.93
CA SER A 3 -20.25 5.38 -6.73
C SER A 3 -21.10 4.21 -6.23
N ASN A 4 -21.68 3.43 -7.13
CA ASN A 4 -22.36 2.16 -6.77
C ASN A 4 -21.36 1.00 -6.55
N PHE A 5 -20.05 1.26 -6.68
CA PHE A 5 -19.00 0.27 -6.48
C PHE A 5 -18.49 0.30 -5.03
N PRO A 6 -18.16 -0.86 -4.44
CA PRO A 6 -17.62 -0.92 -3.08
C PRO A 6 -16.33 -0.12 -2.98
N ARG A 7 -16.15 0.56 -1.85
CA ARG A 7 -14.91 1.29 -1.55
C ARG A 7 -13.82 0.30 -1.19
N ILE A 8 -12.65 0.43 -1.83
CA ILE A 8 -11.54 -0.49 -1.61
C ILE A 8 -11.08 -0.49 -0.14
N GLU A 9 -11.05 0.68 0.49
CA GLU A 9 -10.60 0.82 1.89
C GLU A 9 -11.58 0.23 2.91
N ALA A 10 -12.82 -0.03 2.51
CA ALA A 10 -13.88 -0.54 3.38
C ALA A 10 -14.06 -2.07 3.28
N LEU A 11 -13.24 -2.76 2.50
CA LEU A 11 -13.31 -4.21 2.38
C LEU A 11 -12.82 -4.89 3.67
N ASP A 12 -13.51 -5.95 4.06
CA ASP A 12 -13.17 -6.87 5.15
C ASP A 12 -12.63 -8.22 4.64
N SER A 13 -12.38 -8.30 3.35
CA SER A 13 -11.93 -9.51 2.64
C SER A 13 -11.15 -9.14 1.39
N LEU A 14 -10.51 -10.14 0.78
CA LEU A 14 -9.70 -9.94 -0.42
C LEU A 14 -10.54 -9.37 -1.58
N PRO A 15 -10.05 -8.34 -2.30
CA PRO A 15 -10.75 -7.86 -3.47
C PRO A 15 -10.75 -8.95 -4.55
N VAL A 16 -11.91 -9.18 -5.16
CA VAL A 16 -12.06 -10.06 -6.33
C VAL A 16 -11.30 -9.48 -7.52
N VAL A 17 -10.33 -10.24 -8.05
CA VAL A 17 -9.60 -9.88 -9.28
C VAL A 17 -10.58 -9.82 -10.44
N GLY A 18 -10.49 -8.74 -11.21
CA GLY A 18 -11.34 -8.48 -12.36
C GLY A 18 -12.60 -7.66 -12.06
N ALA A 19 -12.97 -7.53 -10.78
CA ALA A 19 -14.07 -6.67 -10.35
C ALA A 19 -13.66 -5.19 -10.27
N PHE A 20 -14.65 -4.32 -10.18
CA PHE A 20 -14.47 -2.86 -10.11
C PHE A 20 -14.74 -2.35 -8.70
N TYR A 21 -13.92 -1.40 -8.28
CA TYR A 21 -13.97 -0.79 -6.95
C TYR A 21 -13.92 0.72 -7.07
N ASP A 22 -14.49 1.41 -6.09
CA ASP A 22 -14.31 2.83 -5.90
C ASP A 22 -12.97 3.07 -5.17
N VAL A 23 -11.98 3.63 -5.86
CA VAL A 23 -10.57 3.71 -5.44
C VAL A 23 -10.11 5.17 -5.34
N PRO A 24 -9.45 5.58 -4.24
CA PRO A 24 -8.83 6.90 -4.16
C PRO A 24 -7.62 6.98 -5.10
N CYS A 25 -7.50 8.10 -5.82
CA CYS A 25 -6.46 8.32 -6.81
C CYS A 25 -5.93 9.76 -6.74
N LEU A 26 -4.67 9.93 -7.11
CA LEU A 26 -4.05 11.22 -7.40
C LEU A 26 -3.99 11.43 -8.91
N VAL A 27 -3.99 12.69 -9.35
CA VAL A 27 -3.59 13.03 -10.72
C VAL A 27 -2.08 13.18 -10.76
N CYS A 28 -1.42 12.50 -11.68
CA CYS A 28 -0.04 12.79 -12.04
C CYS A 28 -0.03 13.92 -13.08
N ASP A 29 0.32 15.13 -12.66
CA ASP A 29 0.25 16.33 -13.53
C ASP A 29 1.09 16.21 -14.80
N ARG A 30 2.24 15.53 -14.73
CA ARG A 30 3.13 15.31 -15.88
C ARG A 30 2.53 14.46 -17.00
N THR A 31 1.62 13.55 -16.65
CA THR A 31 1.08 12.56 -17.59
C THR A 31 -0.43 12.63 -17.75
N GLY A 32 -1.11 13.42 -16.92
CA GLY A 32 -2.57 13.40 -16.75
C GLY A 32 -3.12 12.06 -16.25
N SER A 33 -2.27 11.11 -15.87
CA SER A 33 -2.67 9.75 -15.49
C SER A 33 -3.10 9.69 -14.03
N TRP A 34 -4.07 8.84 -13.75
CA TRP A 34 -4.50 8.55 -12.38
C TRP A 34 -3.57 7.54 -11.71
N VAL A 35 -3.07 7.89 -10.54
CA VAL A 35 -2.29 7.02 -9.67
C VAL A 35 -3.19 6.57 -8.52
N PRO A 36 -3.66 5.31 -8.48
CA PRO A 36 -4.41 4.81 -7.35
C PRO A 36 -3.51 4.77 -6.12
N ILE A 37 -4.04 5.14 -4.96
CA ILE A 37 -3.30 5.22 -3.72
C ILE A 37 -3.85 4.27 -2.66
N LEU A 38 -2.98 3.89 -1.74
CA LEU A 38 -3.24 3.02 -0.61
C LEU A 38 -2.99 3.78 0.69
N GLY A 39 -3.98 3.78 1.58
CA GLY A 39 -3.91 4.51 2.85
C GLY A 39 -3.96 6.03 2.70
N ASP A 40 -3.86 6.72 3.83
CA ASP A 40 -3.87 8.18 3.90
C ASP A 40 -2.47 8.79 3.68
N LEU A 41 -2.44 10.09 3.41
CA LEU A 41 -1.19 10.86 3.39
C LEU A 41 -0.49 10.80 4.76
N HIS A 42 0.78 10.43 4.78
CA HIS A 42 1.56 10.36 6.03
C HIS A 42 3.05 10.61 5.82
N SER A 43 3.79 10.68 6.93
CA SER A 43 5.25 10.62 6.97
C SER A 43 5.68 9.60 8.02
N ASP A 44 6.95 9.17 8.01
CA ASP A 44 7.51 8.18 8.93
C ASP A 44 8.78 8.70 9.63
N PRO A 45 8.68 9.76 10.44
CA PRO A 45 9.82 10.37 11.13
C PRO A 45 10.54 9.38 12.08
N GLU A 46 9.85 8.36 12.59
CA GLU A 46 10.41 7.31 13.43
C GLU A 46 11.48 6.46 12.74
N ILE A 47 11.51 6.45 11.40
CA ILE A 47 12.57 5.86 10.58
C ILE A 47 13.32 6.90 9.75
N GLY A 48 13.21 8.18 10.13
CA GLY A 48 13.94 9.28 9.50
C GLY A 48 13.34 9.79 8.19
N ILE A 49 12.08 9.45 7.88
CA ILE A 49 11.40 9.88 6.65
C ILE A 49 10.33 10.92 7.01
N SER A 50 10.70 12.19 7.08
CA SER A 50 9.76 13.27 7.47
C SER A 50 8.90 13.79 6.31
N ILE A 51 9.14 13.32 5.08
CA ILE A 51 8.44 13.80 3.89
C ILE A 51 7.02 13.20 3.87
N MET A 52 6.02 14.06 3.65
CA MET A 52 4.63 13.64 3.50
C MET A 52 4.43 12.97 2.15
N HIS A 53 3.87 11.76 2.14
CA HIS A 53 3.76 10.95 0.95
C HIS A 53 2.55 9.99 0.98
N TRP A 54 2.20 9.49 -0.21
CA TRP A 54 1.22 8.42 -0.43
C TRP A 54 1.90 7.17 -1.00
N HIS A 55 1.33 6.01 -0.74
CA HIS A 55 1.76 4.75 -1.36
C HIS A 55 0.87 4.43 -2.57
N PRO A 56 1.42 4.07 -3.74
CA PRO A 56 0.62 3.61 -4.87
C PRO A 56 -0.03 2.24 -4.61
N ASP A 57 -1.29 2.07 -5.01
CA ASP A 57 -1.96 0.76 -4.95
C ASP A 57 -1.69 -0.05 -6.23
N ALA A 58 -0.75 -0.98 -6.12
CA ALA A 58 -0.32 -1.85 -7.23
C ALA A 58 -1.43 -2.76 -7.78
N ARG A 59 -2.53 -2.97 -7.05
CA ARG A 59 -3.67 -3.81 -7.48
C ARG A 59 -4.43 -3.18 -8.64
N PHE A 60 -4.46 -1.85 -8.71
CA PHE A 60 -5.26 -1.08 -9.67
C PHE A 60 -4.43 -0.49 -10.82
N LEU A 61 -3.14 -0.83 -10.90
CA LEU A 61 -2.25 -0.42 -11.97
C LEU A 61 -2.05 -1.56 -12.97
N SER A 62 -2.37 -1.36 -14.25
CA SER A 62 -1.98 -2.29 -15.31
C SER A 62 -0.45 -2.36 -15.47
N LYS A 63 0.09 -3.44 -16.07
CA LYS A 63 1.53 -3.55 -16.34
C LYS A 63 2.04 -2.38 -17.19
N LEU A 64 1.24 -1.89 -18.14
CA LEU A 64 1.59 -0.73 -18.96
C LEU A 64 1.68 0.55 -18.11
N GLN A 65 0.71 0.79 -17.22
CA GLN A 65 0.78 1.94 -16.31
C GLN A 65 1.99 1.86 -15.38
N ILE A 66 2.34 0.68 -14.87
CA ILE A 66 3.53 0.50 -14.03
C ILE A 66 4.80 0.89 -14.79
N ARG A 67 4.95 0.43 -16.03
CA ARG A 67 6.07 0.80 -16.90
C ARG A 67 6.10 2.30 -17.20
N LEU A 68 4.96 2.90 -17.55
CA LEU A 68 4.90 4.31 -17.96
C LEU A 68 5.08 5.29 -16.80
N LEU A 69 4.49 4.98 -15.63
CA LEU A 69 4.49 5.88 -14.47
C LEU A 69 5.74 5.71 -13.61
N PHE A 70 6.19 4.47 -13.40
CA PHE A 70 7.25 4.16 -12.45
C PHE A 70 8.52 3.60 -13.09
N ARG A 71 8.51 3.32 -14.41
CA ARG A 71 9.63 2.69 -15.13
C ARG A 71 10.06 1.37 -14.51
N LEU A 72 9.10 0.60 -14.01
CA LEU A 72 9.30 -0.71 -13.43
C LEU A 72 8.75 -1.82 -14.34
N GLU A 73 9.40 -2.97 -14.31
CA GLU A 73 8.93 -4.21 -14.97
C GLU A 73 8.22 -5.15 -13.99
N ASP A 74 8.63 -5.12 -12.72
CA ASP A 74 8.05 -5.91 -11.64
C ASP A 74 6.99 -5.12 -10.86
N VAL A 75 5.90 -5.79 -10.51
CA VAL A 75 4.76 -5.19 -9.82
C VAL A 75 5.06 -4.99 -8.33
N ALA A 76 5.74 -5.93 -7.67
CA ALA A 76 6.02 -5.84 -6.24
C ALA A 76 6.93 -4.65 -5.92
N SER A 77 7.80 -4.28 -6.86
CA SER A 77 8.67 -3.10 -6.80
C SER A 77 7.92 -1.76 -6.74
N VAL A 78 6.60 -1.73 -6.99
CA VAL A 78 5.75 -0.54 -6.79
C VAL A 78 5.50 -0.28 -5.30
N LEU A 79 5.39 -1.32 -4.47
CA LEU A 79 5.03 -1.19 -3.06
C LEU A 79 5.94 -0.29 -2.23
N PRO A 80 7.29 -0.33 -2.35
CA PRO A 80 8.15 0.58 -1.62
C PRO A 80 8.27 1.98 -2.26
N LEU A 81 7.58 2.24 -3.38
CA LEU A 81 7.56 3.58 -3.97
C LEU A 81 6.55 4.46 -3.25
N VAL A 82 6.84 5.75 -3.26
CA VAL A 82 5.97 6.76 -2.67
C VAL A 82 5.78 7.90 -3.66
N VAL A 83 4.63 8.56 -3.56
CA VAL A 83 4.36 9.82 -4.24
C VAL A 83 4.44 10.92 -3.19
N ASN A 84 5.48 11.76 -3.24
CA ASN A 84 5.64 12.83 -2.28
C ASN A 84 4.60 13.93 -2.54
N ARG A 85 4.08 14.53 -1.47
CA ARG A 85 3.16 15.66 -1.56
C ARG A 85 3.76 16.84 -2.32
N ASP A 86 5.03 17.12 -2.09
CA ASP A 86 5.71 18.28 -2.66
C ASP A 86 5.94 18.15 -4.18
N ASP A 87 5.91 16.92 -4.71
CA ASP A 87 6.02 16.67 -6.16
C ASP A 87 4.70 16.94 -6.91
N ILE A 88 3.58 17.04 -6.18
CA ILE A 88 2.21 17.20 -6.71
C ILE A 88 1.36 18.09 -5.77
N PRO A 89 1.79 19.34 -5.49
CA PRO A 89 1.26 20.16 -4.39
C PRO A 89 -0.24 20.50 -4.54
N ASP A 90 -0.73 20.58 -5.78
CA ASP A 90 -2.12 20.92 -6.11
C ASP A 90 -3.02 19.67 -6.29
N SER A 91 -2.44 18.48 -6.21
CA SER A 91 -3.18 17.25 -6.44
C SER A 91 -4.12 16.98 -5.27
N THR A 92 -5.38 16.75 -5.62
CA THR A 92 -6.43 16.35 -4.68
C THR A 92 -6.71 14.87 -4.86
N VAL A 93 -6.98 14.17 -3.75
CA VAL A 93 -7.44 12.80 -3.82
C VAL A 93 -8.83 12.79 -4.45
N GLN A 94 -8.94 12.14 -5.60
CA GLN A 94 -10.21 11.95 -6.30
C GLN A 94 -10.53 10.47 -6.41
N ARG A 95 -11.82 10.16 -6.33
CA ARG A 95 -12.31 8.79 -6.41
C ARG A 95 -12.53 8.36 -7.85
N ARG A 96 -12.10 7.15 -8.20
CA ARG A 96 -12.24 6.56 -9.54
C ARG A 96 -12.69 5.12 -9.43
N VAL A 97 -13.58 4.74 -10.35
CA VAL A 97 -13.97 3.33 -10.50
C VAL A 97 -12.89 2.62 -11.31
N LEU A 98 -12.12 1.74 -10.66
CA LEU A 98 -11.00 1.03 -11.28
C LEU A 98 -11.17 -0.48 -11.17
N LYS A 99 -10.69 -1.20 -12.19
CA LYS A 99 -10.63 -2.65 -12.21
C LYS A 99 -9.46 -3.13 -11.33
N CYS A 100 -9.73 -4.05 -10.41
CA CYS A 100 -8.68 -4.75 -9.68
C CYS A 100 -7.99 -5.75 -10.63
N PHE A 101 -6.70 -5.56 -10.91
CA PHE A 101 -5.95 -6.41 -11.83
C PHE A 101 -5.33 -7.63 -11.17
N ARG A 102 -5.19 -7.64 -9.84
CA ARG A 102 -4.45 -8.64 -9.08
C ARG A 102 -4.69 -8.51 -7.57
N GLN A 103 -4.40 -9.58 -6.84
CA GLN A 103 -4.24 -9.51 -5.39
C GLN A 103 -3.04 -8.63 -5.02
N MET A 104 -3.01 -8.14 -3.77
CA MET A 104 -1.86 -7.39 -3.27
C MET A 104 -0.58 -8.23 -3.41
N PRO A 105 0.46 -7.73 -4.11
CA PRO A 105 1.73 -8.45 -4.20
C PRO A 105 2.43 -8.51 -2.84
N GLU A 106 3.33 -9.48 -2.68
CA GLU A 106 4.18 -9.55 -1.49
C GLU A 106 5.16 -8.38 -1.48
N PHE A 107 5.31 -7.71 -0.33
CA PHE A 107 6.24 -6.58 -0.19
C PHE A 107 7.69 -7.05 -0.42
N PRO A 108 8.46 -6.44 -1.33
CA PRO A 108 9.78 -6.92 -1.67
C PRO A 108 10.80 -6.69 -0.54
N VAL A 109 11.59 -7.72 -0.22
CA VAL A 109 12.76 -7.60 0.68
C VAL A 109 14.01 -7.46 -0.18
N THR A 110 14.56 -6.25 -0.23
CA THR A 110 15.70 -5.87 -1.06
C THR A 110 16.72 -5.10 -0.22
N PRO A 111 17.98 -4.93 -0.68
CA PRO A 111 18.94 -4.07 0.03
C PRO A 111 18.44 -2.64 0.27
N ARG A 112 17.54 -2.13 -0.60
CA ARG A 112 16.92 -0.81 -0.43
C ARG A 112 15.83 -0.81 0.62
N THR A 113 15.04 -1.88 0.71
CA THR A 113 13.87 -1.94 1.61
C THR A 113 14.19 -2.44 3.01
N LYS A 114 15.20 -3.30 3.12
CA LYS A 114 15.60 -3.95 4.36
C LYS A 114 15.92 -2.97 5.51
N PRO A 115 16.66 -1.87 5.32
CA PRO A 115 16.99 -0.98 6.44
C PRO A 115 15.76 -0.36 7.11
N PHE A 116 14.79 0.11 6.33
CA PHE A 116 13.58 0.70 6.91
C PHE A 116 12.66 -0.36 7.51
N THR A 117 12.52 -1.54 6.88
CA THR A 117 11.71 -2.62 7.43
C THR A 117 12.28 -3.09 8.77
N GLN A 118 13.60 -3.28 8.89
CA GLN A 118 14.25 -3.62 10.15
C GLN A 118 14.15 -2.52 11.21
N GLY A 119 14.23 -1.25 10.80
CA GLY A 119 13.99 -0.11 11.68
C GLY A 119 12.59 -0.15 12.29
N LEU A 120 11.57 -0.35 11.45
CA LEU A 120 10.19 -0.48 11.90
C LEU A 120 9.97 -1.74 12.75
N GLU A 121 10.56 -2.89 12.38
CA GLU A 121 10.45 -4.11 13.18
C GLU A 121 10.96 -3.94 14.61
N LYS A 122 12.02 -3.13 14.77
CA LYS A 122 12.54 -2.78 16.10
C LYS A 122 11.60 -1.86 16.87
N ILE A 123 11.01 -0.87 16.20
CA ILE A 123 10.11 0.11 16.83
C ILE A 123 8.77 -0.52 17.22
N PHE A 124 8.28 -1.46 16.40
CA PHE A 124 6.98 -2.09 16.52
C PHE A 124 7.03 -3.50 17.14
N SER A 125 8.16 -3.92 17.73
CA SER A 125 8.35 -5.28 18.28
C SER A 125 7.32 -5.67 19.33
N ASP A 126 6.87 -4.70 20.12
CA ASP A 126 5.98 -4.92 21.27
C ASP A 126 4.52 -4.59 20.92
N ARG A 127 4.27 -4.18 19.66
CA ARG A 127 2.92 -3.93 19.15
C ARG A 127 2.30 -5.23 18.67
N LYS A 128 0.96 -5.23 18.58
CA LYS A 128 0.18 -6.33 18.04
C LYS A 128 -0.77 -5.82 16.99
N LEU A 129 -1.06 -6.68 16.03
CA LEU A 129 -2.11 -6.47 15.05
C LEU A 129 -3.47 -6.44 15.77
N GLU A 130 -4.26 -5.41 15.53
CA GLU A 130 -5.62 -5.26 16.06
C GLU A 130 -6.60 -5.17 14.90
N CYS A 131 -7.61 -6.05 14.87
CA CYS A 131 -8.64 -6.07 13.82
C CYS A 131 -8.09 -6.03 12.38
N LEU A 132 -6.96 -6.72 12.14
CA LEU A 132 -6.25 -6.69 10.84
C LEU A 132 -5.87 -5.27 10.38
N SER A 133 -5.63 -4.34 11.30
CA SER A 133 -5.09 -3.01 11.01
C SER A 133 -3.62 -2.95 11.39
N CYS A 134 -2.75 -2.58 10.45
CA CYS A 134 -1.33 -2.45 10.71
C CYS A 134 -1.05 -1.36 11.78
N PRO A 135 -0.35 -1.67 12.89
CA PRO A 135 -0.10 -0.71 13.96
C PRO A 135 0.72 0.54 13.58
N HIS A 136 1.38 0.52 12.42
CA HIS A 136 2.24 1.61 11.98
C HIS A 136 1.47 2.80 11.43
N ARG A 137 0.67 2.58 10.37
CA ARG A 137 -0.12 3.62 9.70
C ARG A 137 -1.55 3.18 9.40
N HIS A 138 -2.04 2.19 10.14
CA HIS A 138 -3.41 1.68 10.05
C HIS A 138 -3.85 1.16 8.69
N PHE A 139 -2.89 0.74 7.84
CA PHE A 139 -3.19 0.01 6.61
C PHE A 139 -4.11 -1.18 6.92
N ASN A 140 -5.22 -1.25 6.19
CA ASN A 140 -6.13 -2.39 6.23
C ASN A 140 -5.40 -3.62 5.68
N LEU A 141 -5.32 -4.69 6.48
CA LEU A 141 -4.70 -5.95 6.11
C LEU A 141 -5.75 -7.04 5.83
N ALA A 142 -7.04 -6.76 5.98
CA ALA A 142 -8.12 -7.70 5.64
C ALA A 142 -8.23 -7.91 4.12
N ASP A 143 -7.76 -6.94 3.32
CA ASP A 143 -7.76 -6.97 1.86
C ASP A 143 -6.39 -7.42 1.26
N VAL A 144 -5.52 -7.99 2.11
CA VAL A 144 -4.17 -8.47 1.79
C VAL A 144 -4.07 -9.99 2.00
N PRO A 145 -3.45 -10.76 1.07
CA PRO A 145 -3.31 -12.20 1.22
C PRO A 145 -2.58 -12.62 2.51
N VAL A 146 -3.13 -13.66 3.16
CA VAL A 146 -2.48 -14.36 4.27
C VAL A 146 -1.78 -15.60 3.72
N VAL A 147 -0.50 -15.76 4.04
CA VAL A 147 0.33 -16.92 3.68
C VAL A 147 0.93 -17.49 4.96
N GLU A 148 0.71 -18.78 5.23
CA GLU A 148 1.25 -19.45 6.44
C GLU A 148 0.93 -18.71 7.75
N ASP A 149 -0.33 -18.30 7.92
CA ASP A 149 -0.81 -17.48 9.05
C ASP A 149 -0.13 -16.10 9.18
N GLN A 150 0.54 -15.62 8.14
CA GLN A 150 1.22 -14.34 8.13
C GLN A 150 0.64 -13.40 7.08
N VAL A 151 0.50 -12.13 7.44
CA VAL A 151 0.11 -11.05 6.52
C VAL A 151 1.21 -10.00 6.48
N THR A 152 1.61 -9.60 5.28
CA THR A 152 2.65 -8.58 5.06
C THR A 152 1.99 -7.25 4.73
N CYS A 153 2.22 -6.23 5.55
CA CYS A 153 1.73 -4.87 5.30
C CYS A 153 2.26 -4.35 3.95
N PRO A 154 1.37 -3.87 3.06
CA PRO A 154 1.76 -3.40 1.73
C PRO A 154 2.46 -2.03 1.74
N GLY A 155 2.33 -1.22 2.80
CA GLY A 155 2.99 0.08 2.89
C GLY A 155 4.49 -0.01 3.18
N HIS A 156 4.86 -0.74 4.24
CA HIS A 156 6.27 -0.76 4.71
C HIS A 156 6.82 -2.16 4.98
N GLY A 157 6.07 -3.20 4.64
CA GLY A 157 6.53 -4.57 4.71
C GLY A 157 6.60 -5.18 6.10
N LEU A 158 6.06 -4.54 7.15
CA LEU A 158 5.90 -5.18 8.46
C LEU A 158 5.01 -6.42 8.33
N ARG A 159 5.43 -7.55 8.89
CA ARG A 159 4.68 -8.80 8.80
C ARG A 159 4.15 -9.23 10.16
N TRP A 160 2.92 -9.73 10.18
CA TRP A 160 2.19 -10.06 11.39
C TRP A 160 1.65 -11.48 11.29
N ASN A 161 1.71 -12.23 12.39
CA ASN A 161 0.98 -13.47 12.51
C ASN A 161 -0.50 -13.15 12.80
N VAL A 162 -1.42 -13.58 11.95
CA VAL A 162 -2.85 -13.22 12.08
C VAL A 162 -3.57 -13.95 13.22
N LYS A 163 -2.99 -15.06 13.72
CA LYS A 163 -3.56 -15.81 14.85
C LYS A 163 -3.16 -15.22 16.20
N THR A 164 -1.91 -14.80 16.34
CA THR A 164 -1.37 -14.28 17.61
C THR A 164 -1.32 -12.75 17.66
N GLY A 165 -1.45 -12.10 16.51
CA GLY A 165 -1.24 -10.67 16.32
C GLY A 165 0.23 -10.24 16.43
N ALA A 166 1.17 -11.15 16.67
CA ALA A 166 2.57 -10.82 16.93
C ALA A 166 3.32 -10.45 15.65
N LEU A 167 4.29 -9.54 15.76
CA LEU A 167 5.21 -9.20 14.69
C LEU A 167 6.08 -10.41 14.32
N VAL A 168 6.27 -10.64 13.02
CA VAL A 168 7.16 -11.66 12.45
C VAL A 168 8.30 -10.95 11.71
N LYS A 169 9.54 -11.14 12.17
CA LYS A 169 10.72 -10.50 11.56
C LYS A 169 11.03 -11.09 10.18
N ARG A 170 11.43 -10.22 9.25
CA ARG A 170 11.74 -10.53 7.84
C ARG A 170 13.23 -10.31 7.57
N CYS A 171 14.08 -11.11 8.24
CA CYS A 171 15.51 -11.37 7.95
C CYS A 171 16.37 -10.22 7.39
#